data_AF-A0A8H3U767-F1
#
_entry.id   AF-A0A8H3U767-F1
#
_cell.length_a   1.000
_cell.length_b   1.000
_cell.length_c   1.000
_cell.angle_alpha   90.00
_cell.angle_beta   90.00
_cell.angle_gamma   90.00
#
_symmetry.space_group_name_H-M   'P 1'
#
loop_
_entity.id
_entity.type
_entity.pdbx_description
1 polymer ?
#
loop_
_entity_poly.entity_id
_entity_poly.type
_entity_poly.pdbx_seq_one_letter_code
_entity_poly.pdbx_strand_id
1 'polypeptide(L)'
;MPLARLKPTDNGKQWGDIAEASYVVWKVSAHTELDALTEELKAYFNDSELEIMGLVTVLKCGHQVVIVQKGCASSLHSLKVEKQSGTGMAAFTDILYFIRNDFGSKSGTWGNGDCLNDENLSSVLQHFTFAGFAAADIGYHTKLNNTYEKYQIQAWDFVHHKDQTNQAHVPWFNTWRGHRYELPAEIVDHFASEFGPRCHGIEGYAQAAEWMYRRGGGDMVRSQYSY
;
A
#
# COMPACT_ATOMS: atom_id res chain seq x y z
N MET A 1 -16.14 -2.30 4.13
CA MET A 1 -15.26 -1.12 4.13
C MET A 1 -13.86 -1.60 3.80
N PRO A 2 -13.04 -0.87 3.01
CA PRO A 2 -11.66 -1.26 2.71
C PRO A 2 -10.91 -1.58 3.99
N LEU A 3 -9.98 -2.55 3.94
CA LEU A 3 -9.21 -2.98 5.12
C LEU A 3 -8.51 -1.79 5.77
N ALA A 4 -7.88 -0.92 4.98
CA ALA A 4 -7.29 0.34 5.44
C ALA A 4 -7.84 1.53 4.65
N ARG A 5 -8.24 2.62 5.33
CA ARG A 5 -8.67 3.87 4.67
C ARG A 5 -8.08 5.14 5.26
N LEU A 6 -7.13 5.71 4.52
CA LEU A 6 -6.62 7.04 4.84
C LEU A 6 -7.48 8.14 4.24
N LYS A 7 -7.31 9.34 4.76
CA LYS A 7 -8.02 10.58 4.42
C LYS A 7 -7.04 11.73 4.67
N PRO A 8 -6.87 12.65 3.71
CA PRO A 8 -5.89 13.74 3.82
C PRO A 8 -6.04 14.64 5.06
N THR A 9 -7.21 14.69 5.69
CA THR A 9 -7.52 15.61 6.81
C THR A 9 -7.37 14.99 8.20
N ASP A 10 -7.09 13.70 8.32
CA ASP A 10 -7.21 12.94 9.58
C ASP A 10 -5.85 12.72 10.27
N ASN A 11 -4.97 13.73 10.25
CA ASN A 11 -3.65 13.74 10.89
C ASN A 11 -3.61 12.92 12.21
N GLY A 12 -2.86 11.81 12.22
CA GLY A 12 -2.68 10.94 13.39
C GLY A 12 -3.81 9.95 13.71
N LYS A 13 -5.05 10.13 13.24
CA LYS A 13 -6.16 9.20 13.54
C LYS A 13 -6.11 7.90 12.74
N GLN A 14 -5.21 7.81 11.76
CA GLN A 14 -5.19 6.76 10.75
C GLN A 14 -4.04 5.77 10.96
N TRP A 15 -3.33 5.86 12.08
CA TRP A 15 -2.25 4.92 12.37
C TRP A 15 -2.72 3.47 12.45
N GLY A 16 -3.99 3.22 12.77
CA GLY A 16 -4.58 1.87 12.68
C GLY A 16 -4.59 1.36 11.24
N ASP A 17 -5.15 2.14 10.31
CA ASP A 17 -5.15 1.81 8.88
C ASP A 17 -3.72 1.64 8.32
N ILE A 18 -2.78 2.49 8.75
CA ILE A 18 -1.37 2.40 8.34
C ILE A 18 -0.73 1.13 8.92
N ALA A 19 -1.01 0.79 10.18
CA ALA A 19 -0.51 -0.42 10.83
C ALA A 19 -1.01 -1.68 10.12
N GLU A 20 -2.31 -1.73 9.82
CA GLU A 20 -2.91 -2.82 9.06
C GLU A 20 -2.30 -2.94 7.66
N ALA A 21 -2.19 -1.83 6.92
CA ALA A 21 -1.60 -1.83 5.58
C ALA A 21 -0.14 -2.30 5.58
N SER A 22 0.69 -1.75 6.47
CA SER A 22 2.10 -2.11 6.60
C SER A 22 2.31 -3.53 7.09
N TYR A 23 1.47 -4.03 8.00
CA TYR A 23 1.50 -5.41 8.46
C TYR A 23 1.23 -6.38 7.31
N VAL A 24 0.19 -6.14 6.51
CA VAL A 24 -0.07 -6.97 5.33
C VAL A 24 1.12 -6.91 4.38
N VAL A 25 1.74 -5.74 4.15
CA VAL A 25 2.95 -5.63 3.31
C VAL A 25 4.11 -6.46 3.80
N TRP A 26 4.36 -6.40 5.10
CA TRP A 26 5.39 -7.22 5.69
C TRP A 26 5.10 -8.71 5.51
N LYS A 27 3.88 -9.18 5.85
CA LYS A 27 3.55 -10.61 5.80
C LYS A 27 3.56 -11.16 4.38
N VAL A 28 2.98 -10.43 3.43
CA VAL A 28 3.01 -10.81 2.02
C VAL A 28 4.44 -10.95 1.53
N SER A 29 5.36 -10.07 1.97
CA SER A 29 6.77 -10.16 1.58
C SER A 29 7.51 -11.38 2.16
N ALA A 30 6.98 -11.96 3.24
CA ALA A 30 7.56 -13.05 4.02
C ALA A 30 6.95 -14.43 3.71
N HIS A 31 5.70 -14.49 3.22
CA HIS A 31 5.04 -15.74 2.84
C HIS A 31 5.07 -15.98 1.33
N THR A 32 5.45 -17.20 0.93
CA THR A 32 5.31 -17.68 -0.46
C THR A 32 4.01 -18.45 -0.66
N GLU A 33 3.45 -19.02 0.41
CA GLU A 33 2.26 -19.86 0.39
C GLU A 33 1.01 -19.08 0.78
N LEU A 34 -0.05 -19.18 -0.03
CA LEU A 34 -1.30 -18.46 0.14
C LEU A 34 -2.04 -18.86 1.43
N ASP A 35 -2.08 -20.16 1.74
CA ASP A 35 -2.79 -20.68 2.91
C ASP A 35 -2.19 -20.17 4.22
N ALA A 36 -0.85 -20.19 4.31
CA ALA A 36 -0.14 -19.69 5.48
C ALA A 36 -0.38 -18.19 5.69
N LEU A 37 -0.33 -17.41 4.60
CA LEU A 37 -0.64 -15.98 4.65
C LEU A 37 -2.09 -15.74 5.07
N THR A 38 -3.03 -16.51 4.53
CA THR A 38 -4.47 -16.38 4.84
C THR A 38 -4.74 -16.60 6.31
N GLU A 39 -4.23 -17.69 6.89
CA GLU A 39 -4.42 -17.98 8.32
C GLU A 39 -3.75 -16.92 9.22
N GLU A 40 -2.58 -16.41 8.83
CA GLU A 40 -1.92 -15.33 9.56
C GLU A 40 -2.72 -14.02 9.53
N LEU A 41 -3.26 -13.63 8.37
CA LEU A 41 -4.09 -12.44 8.26
C LEU A 41 -5.43 -12.60 8.98
N LYS A 42 -6.09 -13.76 8.90
CA LYS A 42 -7.32 -14.04 9.67
C LYS A 42 -7.09 -13.88 11.17
N ALA A 43 -5.98 -14.40 11.68
CA ALA A 43 -5.62 -14.27 13.08
C ALA A 43 -5.34 -12.81 13.47
N TYR A 44 -4.60 -12.07 12.65
CA TYR A 44 -4.28 -10.67 12.90
C TYR A 44 -5.52 -9.77 12.91
N PHE A 45 -6.39 -9.89 11.90
CA PHE A 45 -7.63 -9.12 11.81
C PHE A 45 -8.77 -9.65 12.68
N ASN A 46 -8.55 -10.80 13.35
CA ASN A 46 -9.59 -11.53 14.09
C ASN A 46 -10.86 -11.73 13.25
N ASP A 47 -10.68 -12.20 12.01
CA ASP A 47 -11.73 -12.33 11.01
C ASP A 47 -11.65 -13.69 10.31
N SER A 48 -12.54 -14.62 10.66
CA SER A 48 -12.58 -15.95 10.07
C SER A 48 -13.06 -15.97 8.63
N GLU A 49 -13.78 -14.93 8.20
CA GLU A 49 -14.39 -14.80 6.87
C GLU A 49 -13.46 -14.12 5.85
N LEU A 50 -12.25 -13.72 6.28
CA LEU A 50 -11.25 -13.11 5.41
C LEU A 50 -10.68 -14.17 4.46
N GLU A 51 -10.78 -13.93 3.15
CA GLU A 51 -10.24 -14.80 2.12
C GLU A 51 -9.23 -14.03 1.26
N ILE A 52 -8.07 -14.63 1.04
CA ILE A 52 -7.08 -14.09 0.10
C ILE A 52 -7.27 -14.78 -1.23
N MET A 53 -7.72 -14.03 -2.22
CA MET A 53 -8.08 -14.53 -3.55
C MET A 53 -6.87 -14.92 -4.40
N GLY A 54 -5.68 -14.40 -4.05
CA GLY A 54 -4.44 -14.78 -4.72
C GLY A 54 -3.29 -13.83 -4.49
N LEU A 55 -2.10 -14.31 -4.85
CA LEU A 55 -0.86 -13.55 -4.91
C LEU A 55 -0.48 -13.34 -6.38
N VAL A 56 -0.68 -12.14 -6.91
CA VAL A 56 -0.33 -11.85 -8.30
C VAL A 56 1.08 -11.29 -8.36
N THR A 57 1.98 -11.99 -9.07
CA THR A 57 3.32 -11.47 -9.34
C THR A 57 3.32 -10.66 -10.63
N VAL A 58 3.35 -9.33 -10.53
CA VAL A 58 3.13 -8.45 -11.70
C VAL A 58 4.43 -8.12 -12.43
N LEU A 59 5.59 -8.42 -11.84
CA LEU A 59 6.89 -8.26 -12.47
C LEU A 59 7.82 -9.44 -12.13
N LYS A 60 8.68 -9.83 -13.08
CA LYS A 60 9.71 -10.89 -12.93
C LYS A 60 10.64 -10.72 -11.71
N CYS A 61 10.58 -9.59 -11.03
CA CYS A 61 11.39 -9.24 -9.87
C CYS A 61 10.78 -9.68 -8.52
N GLY A 62 9.67 -10.42 -8.50
CA GLY A 62 9.11 -10.99 -7.27
C GLY A 62 8.21 -10.05 -6.46
N HIS A 63 7.53 -9.11 -7.13
CA HIS A 63 6.54 -8.23 -6.49
C HIS A 63 5.18 -8.89 -6.47
N GLN A 64 4.67 -9.15 -5.27
CA GLN A 64 3.36 -9.76 -5.06
C GLN A 64 2.31 -8.68 -4.81
N VAL A 65 1.12 -8.89 -5.34
CA VAL A 65 -0.10 -8.12 -5.05
C VAL A 65 -1.08 -9.05 -4.37
N VAL A 66 -1.72 -8.54 -3.33
CA VAL A 66 -2.71 -9.31 -2.58
C VAL A 66 -4.09 -8.74 -2.82
N ILE A 67 -5.02 -9.63 -3.14
CA ILE A 67 -6.42 -9.29 -3.27
C ILE A 67 -7.14 -9.98 -2.13
N VAL A 68 -7.75 -9.19 -1.26
CA VAL A 68 -8.51 -9.68 -0.12
C VAL A 68 -9.98 -9.47 -0.38
N GLN A 69 -10.76 -10.51 -0.12
CA GLN A 69 -12.22 -10.47 -0.12
C GLN A 69 -12.72 -10.68 1.30
N LYS A 70 -13.75 -9.92 1.68
CA LYS A 70 -14.48 -10.12 2.93
C LYS A 70 -15.97 -10.29 2.63
N GLY A 71 -16.50 -11.47 2.95
CA GLY A 71 -17.92 -11.82 2.84
C GLY A 71 -18.40 -12.29 1.46
N CYS A 72 -19.60 -12.89 1.45
CA CYS A 72 -20.27 -13.38 0.25
C CYS A 72 -21.18 -12.28 -0.33
N ALA A 73 -20.93 -11.94 -1.60
CA ALA A 73 -21.53 -10.89 -2.42
C ALA A 73 -21.09 -9.44 -2.11
N SER A 74 -20.38 -8.85 -3.09
CA SER A 74 -20.28 -7.40 -3.36
C SER A 74 -19.37 -6.51 -2.51
N SER A 75 -18.39 -7.05 -1.78
CA SER A 75 -17.34 -6.20 -1.22
C SER A 75 -15.93 -6.79 -1.36
N LEU A 76 -15.31 -6.50 -2.52
CA LEU A 76 -13.86 -6.63 -2.66
C LEU A 76 -13.20 -5.47 -1.91
N HIS A 77 -12.32 -5.78 -0.96
CA HIS A 77 -11.50 -4.80 -0.26
C HIS A 77 -10.07 -4.99 -0.73
N SER A 78 -9.73 -4.35 -1.84
CA SER A 78 -8.38 -4.44 -2.39
C SER A 78 -7.41 -3.63 -1.53
N LEU A 79 -6.70 -4.32 -0.64
CA LEU A 79 -5.50 -3.80 -0.01
C LEU A 79 -4.31 -4.13 -0.90
N LYS A 80 -3.91 -3.18 -1.76
CA LYS A 80 -2.69 -3.34 -2.55
C LYS A 80 -1.49 -3.15 -1.64
N VAL A 81 -0.64 -4.16 -1.69
CA VAL A 81 0.54 -4.32 -0.86
C VAL A 81 1.67 -4.71 -1.80
N GLU A 82 2.83 -4.07 -1.68
CA GLU A 82 3.93 -4.26 -2.62
C GLU A 82 5.27 -4.38 -1.91
N LYS A 83 6.04 -5.40 -2.32
CA LYS A 83 7.45 -5.57 -1.93
C LYS A 83 8.30 -4.64 -2.80
N GLN A 84 9.21 -3.88 -2.19
CA GLN A 84 10.23 -3.02 -2.84
C GLN A 84 9.73 -1.97 -3.84
N SER A 85 10.07 -0.74 -3.50
CA SER A 85 9.14 0.39 -3.45
C SER A 85 9.14 1.31 -4.67
N GLY A 86 9.73 0.86 -5.77
CA GLY A 86 9.71 1.62 -7.03
C GLY A 86 9.04 0.85 -8.15
N THR A 87 9.29 -0.45 -8.24
CA THR A 87 8.82 -1.24 -9.37
C THR A 87 7.32 -1.43 -9.43
N GLY A 88 6.58 -1.37 -8.33
CA GLY A 88 5.13 -1.40 -8.39
C GLY A 88 4.43 -0.05 -8.17
N MET A 89 5.18 1.05 -7.94
CA MET A 89 4.75 2.32 -8.53
C MET A 89 4.63 2.15 -10.05
N ALA A 90 5.62 1.50 -10.69
CA ALA A 90 5.60 1.23 -12.13
C ALA A 90 4.56 0.18 -12.56
N ALA A 91 4.16 -0.71 -11.66
CA ALA A 91 3.15 -1.76 -11.94
C ALA A 91 1.73 -1.38 -11.52
N PHE A 92 1.49 -0.24 -10.85
CA PHE A 92 0.16 0.11 -10.36
C PHE A 92 -0.87 0.21 -11.50
N THR A 93 -0.49 0.76 -12.65
CA THR A 93 -1.37 0.84 -13.83
C THR A 93 -1.77 -0.54 -14.35
N ASP A 94 -0.84 -1.50 -14.32
CA ASP A 94 -1.08 -2.87 -14.79
C ASP A 94 -1.95 -3.63 -13.79
N ILE A 95 -1.73 -3.41 -12.49
CA ILE A 95 -2.56 -3.95 -11.41
C ILE A 95 -3.98 -3.42 -11.51
N LEU A 96 -4.13 -2.12 -11.71
CA LEU A 96 -5.45 -1.51 -11.86
C LEU A 96 -6.15 -2.04 -13.11
N TYR A 97 -5.41 -2.26 -14.20
CA TYR A 97 -5.94 -2.89 -15.40
C TYR A 97 -6.44 -4.31 -15.12
N PHE A 98 -5.65 -5.12 -14.40
CA PHE A 98 -6.03 -6.46 -13.95
C PHE A 98 -7.29 -6.45 -13.07
N ILE A 99 -7.31 -5.62 -12.01
CA ILE A 99 -8.47 -5.48 -11.11
C ILE A 99 -9.73 -5.14 -11.91
N ARG A 100 -9.63 -4.18 -12.84
CA ARG A 100 -10.78 -3.74 -13.65
C ARG A 100 -11.27 -4.82 -14.61
N ASN A 101 -10.36 -5.60 -15.20
CA ASN A 101 -10.70 -6.67 -16.14
C ASN A 101 -11.29 -7.91 -15.46
N ASP A 102 -10.75 -8.30 -14.32
CA ASP A 102 -11.11 -9.59 -13.73
C ASP A 102 -12.21 -9.45 -12.68
N PHE A 103 -12.25 -8.32 -11.97
CA PHE A 103 -13.18 -8.09 -10.86
C PHE A 103 -14.08 -6.86 -11.04
N GLY A 104 -13.65 -5.87 -11.83
CA GLY A 104 -14.32 -4.58 -11.94
C GLY A 104 -15.19 -4.38 -13.18
N SER A 105 -15.28 -3.13 -13.60
CA SER A 105 -16.14 -2.64 -14.69
C SER A 105 -16.00 -3.34 -16.05
N LYS A 106 -14.90 -4.07 -16.28
CA LYS A 106 -14.64 -4.80 -17.52
C LYS A 106 -14.79 -6.32 -17.38
N SER A 107 -15.10 -6.81 -16.18
CA SER A 107 -15.31 -8.24 -15.92
C SER A 107 -16.67 -8.69 -16.44
N GLY A 108 -16.68 -9.77 -17.24
CA GLY A 108 -17.95 -10.41 -17.65
C GLY A 108 -18.64 -11.19 -16.54
N THR A 109 -17.91 -11.55 -15.48
CA THR A 109 -18.38 -12.43 -14.40
C THR A 109 -18.71 -11.66 -13.12
N TRP A 110 -17.93 -10.62 -12.83
CA TRP A 110 -18.05 -9.79 -11.63
C TRP A 110 -18.54 -8.37 -11.92
N GLY A 111 -18.62 -7.97 -13.20
CA GLY A 111 -18.94 -6.60 -13.64
C GLY A 111 -20.36 -6.10 -13.37
N ASN A 112 -21.18 -6.88 -12.66
CA ASN A 112 -22.47 -6.44 -12.11
C ASN A 112 -22.42 -6.11 -10.61
N GLY A 113 -21.25 -6.23 -9.97
CA GLY A 113 -21.07 -5.79 -8.58
C GLY A 113 -20.80 -4.28 -8.53
N ASP A 114 -21.76 -3.49 -8.04
CA ASP A 114 -21.69 -2.02 -7.92
C ASP A 114 -20.42 -1.48 -7.23
N CYS A 115 -19.70 -2.32 -6.48
CA CYS A 115 -18.57 -1.94 -5.64
C CYS A 115 -17.24 -1.64 -6.37
N LEU A 116 -17.00 -2.17 -7.57
CA LEU A 116 -15.71 -2.05 -8.29
C LEU A 116 -15.82 -1.41 -9.69
N ASN A 117 -16.88 -0.63 -9.92
CA ASN A 117 -16.98 0.18 -11.13
C ASN A 117 -15.97 1.35 -11.09
N ASP A 118 -15.67 1.93 -12.25
CA ASP A 118 -14.65 2.98 -12.37
C ASP A 118 -14.95 4.21 -11.48
N GLU A 119 -16.23 4.50 -11.22
CA GLU A 119 -16.69 5.63 -10.39
C GLU A 119 -16.50 5.36 -8.89
N ASN A 120 -16.48 4.10 -8.47
CA ASN A 120 -16.40 3.67 -7.08
C ASN A 120 -15.00 3.20 -6.66
N LEU A 121 -14.02 3.14 -7.57
CA LEU A 121 -12.66 2.66 -7.27
C LEU A 121 -12.01 3.37 -6.08
N SER A 122 -12.19 4.68 -5.94
CA SER A 122 -11.68 5.45 -4.79
C SER A 122 -12.21 5.02 -3.43
N SER A 123 -13.37 4.35 -3.39
CA SER A 123 -14.01 3.89 -2.15
C SER A 123 -13.49 2.54 -1.66
N VAL A 124 -12.81 1.79 -2.53
CA VAL A 124 -12.40 0.39 -2.34
C VAL A 124 -10.90 0.15 -2.55
N LEU A 125 -10.23 1.04 -3.29
CA LEU A 125 -8.83 0.92 -3.66
C LEU A 125 -8.05 2.16 -3.23
N GLN A 126 -6.92 1.90 -2.57
CA GLN A 126 -5.87 2.87 -2.30
C GLN A 126 -4.52 2.24 -2.63
N HIS A 127 -3.55 3.10 -2.89
CA HIS A 127 -2.19 2.66 -3.17
C HIS A 127 -1.27 3.02 -2.01
N PHE A 128 -0.81 2.03 -1.27
CA PHE A 128 0.17 2.19 -0.22
C PHE A 128 1.55 1.77 -0.71
N THR A 129 2.53 2.62 -0.48
CA THR A 129 3.94 2.35 -0.70
C THR A 129 4.69 2.61 0.59
N PHE A 130 5.64 1.72 0.89
CA PHE A 130 6.52 1.85 2.04
C PHE A 130 7.93 1.88 1.51
N ALA A 131 8.70 2.85 1.99
CA ALA A 131 10.06 3.09 1.59
C ALA A 131 10.24 3.48 0.11
N GLY A 132 9.26 4.16 -0.52
CA GLY A 132 9.23 4.55 -1.94
C GLY A 132 10.56 5.00 -2.56
N PHE A 133 11.06 4.29 -3.58
CA PHE A 133 12.23 4.71 -4.36
C PHE A 133 11.83 5.23 -5.75
N ALA A 134 12.65 6.12 -6.32
CA ALA A 134 12.39 6.71 -7.63
C ALA A 134 12.40 5.65 -8.74
N ALA A 135 11.24 5.40 -9.34
CA ALA A 135 11.04 4.24 -10.21
C ALA A 135 11.02 4.55 -11.69
N ALA A 136 10.69 5.80 -12.05
CA ALA A 136 10.43 6.14 -13.43
C ALA A 136 10.66 7.64 -13.69
N ASP A 137 10.68 7.99 -14.98
CA ASP A 137 10.78 9.36 -15.43
C ASP A 137 9.49 10.16 -15.17
N ILE A 138 9.58 11.47 -15.43
CA ILE A 138 8.45 12.39 -15.27
C ILE A 138 7.24 12.03 -16.17
N GLY A 139 7.47 11.40 -17.33
CA GLY A 139 6.42 11.00 -18.25
C GLY A 139 5.58 9.86 -17.69
N TYR A 140 6.23 8.86 -17.08
CA TYR A 140 5.54 7.79 -16.36
C TYR A 140 4.74 8.35 -15.17
N HIS A 141 5.37 9.17 -14.33
CA HIS A 141 4.66 9.76 -13.18
C HIS A 141 3.47 10.61 -13.59
N THR A 142 3.54 11.29 -14.74
CA THR A 142 2.39 12.01 -15.29
C THR A 142 1.23 11.06 -15.59
N LYS A 143 1.49 9.91 -16.23
CA LYS A 143 0.45 8.88 -16.49
C LYS A 143 -0.11 8.28 -15.20
N LEU A 144 0.75 8.03 -14.22
CA LEU A 144 0.36 7.50 -12.92
C LEU A 144 -0.55 8.48 -12.17
N ASN A 145 -0.21 9.76 -12.12
CA ASN A 145 -1.03 10.79 -11.50
C ASN A 145 -2.36 10.97 -12.22
N ASN A 146 -2.35 11.02 -13.55
CA ASN A 146 -3.59 11.08 -14.34
C ASN A 146 -4.49 9.87 -14.04
N THR A 147 -3.90 8.70 -13.73
CA THR A 147 -4.63 7.50 -13.32
C THR A 147 -5.25 7.68 -11.94
N TYR A 148 -4.50 8.18 -10.96
CA TYR A 148 -5.03 8.49 -9.63
C TYR A 148 -6.15 9.53 -9.70
N GLU A 149 -5.96 10.62 -10.43
CA GLU A 149 -6.97 11.68 -10.61
C GLU A 149 -8.21 11.15 -11.31
N LYS A 150 -8.05 10.40 -12.41
CA LYS A 150 -9.18 9.85 -13.16
C LYS A 150 -10.08 8.95 -12.30
N TYR A 151 -9.48 8.13 -11.44
CA TYR A 151 -10.20 7.16 -10.61
C TYR A 151 -10.39 7.62 -9.16
N GLN A 152 -9.95 8.84 -8.85
CA GLN A 152 -9.94 9.43 -7.50
C GLN A 152 -9.24 8.53 -6.45
N ILE A 153 -8.25 7.75 -6.87
CA ILE A 153 -7.54 6.80 -6.00
C ILE A 153 -6.51 7.57 -5.18
N GLN A 154 -6.57 7.42 -3.86
CA GLN A 154 -5.57 8.01 -2.97
C GLN A 154 -4.32 7.14 -2.93
N ALA A 155 -3.17 7.80 -2.97
CA ALA A 155 -1.88 7.15 -3.01
C ALA A 155 -0.96 7.74 -1.92
N TRP A 156 -0.32 6.85 -1.17
CA TRP A 156 0.39 7.12 0.06
C TRP A 156 1.78 6.49 0.00
N ASP A 157 2.81 7.26 0.36
CA ASP A 157 4.18 6.78 0.53
C ASP A 157 4.65 7.04 1.96
N PHE A 158 5.12 6.00 2.64
CA PHE A 158 5.64 6.09 4.01
C PHE A 158 7.13 5.85 3.97
N VAL A 159 7.92 6.80 4.47
CA VAL A 159 9.38 6.75 4.38
C VAL A 159 10.04 7.02 5.72
N HIS A 160 11.10 6.28 5.93
CA HIS A 160 12.05 6.51 6.99
C HIS A 160 12.99 7.64 6.56
N HIS A 161 13.15 8.71 7.36
CA HIS A 161 13.90 9.89 6.95
C HIS A 161 15.41 9.62 6.71
N LYS A 162 15.97 8.56 7.31
CA LYS A 162 17.32 8.04 7.01
C LYS A 162 17.36 6.89 5.99
N ASP A 163 16.26 6.59 5.30
CA ASP A 163 16.25 5.56 4.25
C ASP A 163 17.25 5.94 3.16
N GLN A 164 18.26 5.09 2.97
CA GLN A 164 19.36 5.36 2.06
C GLN A 164 19.06 4.93 0.62
N THR A 165 17.90 4.33 0.34
CA THR A 165 17.57 3.88 -1.01
C THR A 165 17.37 5.04 -1.99
N ASN A 166 17.04 6.24 -1.51
CA ASN A 166 17.04 7.44 -2.32
C ASN A 166 18.44 7.84 -2.85
N GLN A 167 19.52 7.36 -2.24
CA GLN A 167 20.90 7.67 -2.62
C GLN A 167 21.38 6.86 -3.83
N ALA A 168 20.66 5.79 -4.20
CA ALA A 168 21.00 4.92 -5.33
C ALA A 168 20.34 5.35 -6.65
N HIS A 169 19.63 6.49 -6.68
CA HIS A 169 18.79 6.84 -7.83
C HIS A 169 19.56 7.44 -9.02
N VAL A 170 19.03 7.19 -10.22
CA VAL A 170 19.44 7.85 -11.45
C VAL A 170 18.80 9.24 -11.47
N PRO A 171 19.53 10.35 -11.71
CA PRO A 171 19.04 11.73 -11.54
C PRO A 171 17.75 12.11 -12.27
N TRP A 172 17.34 11.34 -13.28
CA TRP A 172 16.16 11.61 -14.11
C TRP A 172 14.88 10.97 -13.56
N PHE A 173 15.00 10.11 -12.54
CA PHE A 173 13.87 9.41 -11.93
C PHE A 173 13.37 10.21 -10.73
N ASN A 174 12.04 10.34 -10.59
CA ASN A 174 11.42 11.08 -9.49
C ASN A 174 10.81 10.13 -8.48
N THR A 175 10.78 10.52 -7.20
CA THR A 175 10.37 9.61 -6.12
C THR A 175 8.86 9.48 -5.96
N TRP A 176 8.05 10.54 -6.15
CA TRP A 176 6.59 10.45 -5.97
C TRP A 176 5.88 11.78 -6.27
N ARG A 177 4.55 11.74 -6.48
CA ARG A 177 3.64 12.91 -6.51
C ARG A 177 2.29 12.62 -5.79
N GLY A 178 2.29 11.76 -4.77
CA GLY A 178 1.16 11.58 -3.85
C GLY A 178 1.48 12.14 -2.47
N HIS A 179 0.72 11.72 -1.45
CA HIS A 179 1.03 12.11 -0.08
C HIS A 179 2.22 11.29 0.43
N ARG A 180 3.25 11.97 0.94
CA ARG A 180 4.43 11.33 1.53
C ARG A 180 4.51 11.61 3.02
N TYR A 181 4.75 10.56 3.79
CA TYR A 181 4.80 10.54 5.24
C TYR A 181 6.20 10.17 5.70
N GLU A 182 6.89 11.09 6.34
CA GLU A 182 8.15 10.79 7.00
C GLU A 182 7.88 10.31 8.45
N LEU A 183 8.43 9.16 8.82
CA LEU A 183 8.32 8.66 10.18
C LEU A 183 9.15 9.53 11.15
N PRO A 184 8.63 9.86 12.36
CA PRO A 184 9.37 10.64 13.35
C PRO A 184 10.66 9.96 13.78
N ALA A 185 11.68 10.76 14.11
CA ALA A 185 13.00 10.25 14.43
C ALA A 185 13.02 9.35 15.67
N GLU A 186 12.22 9.69 16.68
CA GLU A 186 12.11 8.93 17.91
C GLU A 186 11.54 7.52 17.67
N ILE A 187 10.64 7.38 16.70
CA ILE A 187 10.02 6.10 16.34
C ILE A 187 10.98 5.25 15.51
N VAL A 188 11.61 5.90 14.53
CA VAL A 188 12.66 5.33 13.71
C VAL A 188 13.79 4.75 14.57
N ASP A 189 14.28 5.51 15.54
CA ASP A 189 15.39 5.08 16.40
C ASP A 189 14.94 3.97 17.37
N HIS A 190 13.66 3.94 17.77
CA HIS A 190 13.10 2.88 18.60
C HIS A 190 13.09 1.50 17.91
N PHE A 191 12.87 1.48 16.59
CA PHE A 191 12.79 0.26 15.76
C PHE A 191 13.99 0.11 14.80
N ALA A 192 15.15 0.66 15.18
CA ALA A 192 16.31 0.73 14.29
C ALA A 192 16.79 -0.64 13.79
N SER A 193 16.68 -1.70 14.61
CA SER A 193 17.04 -3.06 14.21
C SER A 193 16.14 -3.60 13.10
N GLU A 194 14.84 -3.31 13.17
CA GLU A 194 13.81 -3.83 12.28
C GLU A 194 13.82 -3.11 10.92
N PHE A 195 14.22 -1.84 10.90
CA PHE A 195 14.49 -1.12 9.65
C PHE A 195 15.79 -1.57 8.98
N GLY A 196 16.70 -2.22 9.73
CA GLY A 196 17.96 -2.74 9.23
C GLY A 196 18.98 -1.66 8.84
N PRO A 197 20.16 -2.05 8.35
CA PRO A 197 21.31 -1.15 8.17
C PRO A 197 21.11 -0.06 7.10
N ARG A 198 20.15 -0.25 6.19
CA ARG A 198 19.78 0.73 5.15
C ARG A 198 18.54 1.54 5.50
N CYS A 199 17.96 1.29 6.67
CA CYS A 199 16.73 1.92 7.12
C CYS A 199 15.53 1.66 6.18
N HIS A 200 15.43 0.46 5.60
CA HIS A 200 14.51 0.10 4.51
C HIS A 200 13.67 -1.17 4.79
N GLY A 201 13.84 -1.80 5.96
CA GLY A 201 13.12 -3.02 6.32
C GLY A 201 11.62 -2.77 6.53
N ILE A 202 10.77 -3.49 5.77
CA ILE A 202 9.30 -3.36 5.87
C ILE A 202 8.76 -3.73 7.26
N GLU A 203 9.44 -4.63 7.96
CA GLU A 203 9.12 -4.98 9.35
C GLU A 203 9.17 -3.76 10.26
N GLY A 204 10.19 -2.91 10.13
CA GLY A 204 10.30 -1.67 10.91
C GLY A 204 9.12 -0.73 10.67
N TYR A 205 8.64 -0.61 9.43
CA TYR A 205 7.46 0.20 9.12
C TYR A 205 6.19 -0.37 9.78
N ALA A 206 6.01 -1.69 9.75
CA ALA A 206 4.87 -2.35 10.38
C ALA A 206 4.87 -2.16 11.90
N GLN A 207 6.01 -2.39 12.55
CA GLN A 207 6.13 -2.22 14.01
C GLN A 207 6.01 -0.75 14.43
N ALA A 208 6.57 0.19 13.66
CA ALA A 208 6.42 1.62 13.90
C ALA A 208 4.96 2.07 13.83
N ALA A 209 4.24 1.66 12.79
CA ALA A 209 2.84 2.00 12.63
C ALA A 209 1.95 1.41 13.73
N GLU A 210 2.16 0.14 14.08
CA GLU A 210 1.45 -0.54 15.18
C GLU A 210 1.68 0.16 16.53
N TRP A 211 2.92 0.56 16.80
CA TRP A 211 3.25 1.30 18.02
C TRP A 211 2.56 2.66 18.04
N MET A 212 2.59 3.40 16.92
CA MET A 212 1.92 4.70 16.80
C MET A 212 0.42 4.57 17.00
N TYR A 213 -0.20 3.51 16.45
CA TYR A 213 -1.60 3.22 16.68
C TYR A 213 -1.90 2.99 18.17
N ARG A 214 -1.17 2.08 18.82
CA ARG A 214 -1.42 1.70 20.23
C ARG A 214 -1.17 2.84 21.22
N ARG A 215 -0.26 3.76 20.91
CA ARG A 215 0.06 4.90 21.79
C ARG A 215 -0.78 6.16 21.52
N GLY A 216 -1.75 6.09 20.60
CA GLY A 216 -2.60 7.23 20.25
C GLY A 216 -1.85 8.32 19.48
N GLY A 217 -1.03 7.89 18.51
CA GLY A 217 0.00 8.64 17.80
C GLY A 217 -0.26 10.14 17.64
N GLY A 218 0.74 10.94 18.04
CA GLY A 218 0.70 12.40 17.89
C GLY A 218 0.88 12.87 16.45
N ASP A 219 0.35 14.06 16.16
CA ASP A 219 0.49 14.81 14.91
C ASP A 219 1.98 15.11 14.61
N MET A 220 2.66 14.16 13.98
CA MET A 220 3.98 14.38 13.39
C MET A 220 3.99 14.05 11.91
N VAL A 221 2.83 14.18 11.27
CA VAL A 221 2.69 14.03 9.82
C VAL A 221 3.17 15.31 9.15
N ARG A 222 4.19 15.18 8.30
CA ARG A 222 4.58 16.23 7.36
C ARG A 222 4.36 15.69 5.96
N SER A 223 3.31 16.19 5.28
CA SER A 223 3.20 15.95 3.84
C SER A 223 4.36 16.67 3.16
N GLN A 224 5.20 15.95 2.42
CA GLN A 224 6.28 16.57 1.65
C GLN A 224 5.74 17.50 0.54
N TYR A 225 4.45 17.36 0.17
CA TYR A 225 3.77 18.16 -0.84
C TYR A 225 2.38 18.59 -0.34
N SER A 226 2.08 19.90 -0.36
CA SER A 226 0.71 20.41 -0.21
C SER A 226 0.02 20.33 -1.58
N TYR A 227 -1.07 19.57 -1.68
CA TYR A 227 -2.01 19.65 -2.80
C TYR A 227 -3.16 20.56 -2.43
#